data_AF-A0A1H6F566-F1
#
_entry.id   AF-A0A1H6F566-F1
#
_cell.length_a   1.000
_cell.length_b   1.000
_cell.length_c   1.000
_cell.angle_alpha   90.00
_cell.angle_beta   90.00
_cell.angle_gamma   90.00
#
_symmetry.space_group_name_H-M   'P 1'
#
loop_
_entity.id
_entity.type
_entity.pdbx_description
1 polymer ?
#
loop_
_entity_poly.entity_id
_entity_poly.type
_entity_poly.pdbx_seq_one_letter_code
_entity_poly.pdbx_strand_id
1 'polypeptide(L)'
;MIGKKKLTIMPKESVTPTDEPFIISVKTDNTGTSNNDQFTIPTNSGAYTYDYSVSYNGQTLSNQTGNVTLTFPSGAGTYDVEINGTFPQIYFNNGGDKDKLLEIKQWGDIVWSSFNSAFNGCTNFTTISTTDIPNTSNVELMNSVFKGAGVTSISFVGWDLTSLTTLNASFRNAVSLTTINFTGVSTPNLTNLSQTFYGQATLNLIGINELDTSSLINIGQCFTWNQWDGLLDKWDVSSLTSASNFRQILGGFSTTNYDALLIGWEQSLQDAFPNGVGYTPTISIAFGSSKYTSGGSAETARTSLINNFGWTITDGGSV
;
A
#
# COMPACT_ATOMS: atom_id res chain seq x y z
N MET A 1 7.67 47.69 20.92
CA MET A 1 8.34 47.30 19.66
C MET A 1 8.81 45.87 19.80
N ILE A 2 8.12 44.91 19.17
CA ILE A 2 8.47 43.49 19.24
C ILE A 2 9.32 43.18 18.00
N GLY A 3 10.59 42.81 18.22
CA GLY A 3 11.54 42.51 17.17
C GLY A 3 11.19 41.20 16.46
N LYS A 4 11.04 41.25 15.13
CA LYS A 4 10.89 40.06 14.29
C LYS A 4 12.23 39.30 14.25
N LYS A 5 12.28 38.09 14.80
CA LYS A 5 13.37 37.14 14.56
C LYS A 5 13.27 36.64 13.12
N LYS A 6 14.32 36.89 12.36
CA LYS A 6 14.51 36.42 10.97
C LYS A 6 14.76 34.92 11.03
N LEU A 7 13.82 34.11 10.53
CA LEU A 7 13.98 32.67 10.37
C LEU A 7 15.08 32.45 9.31
N THR A 8 16.22 31.91 9.73
CA THR A 8 17.30 31.55 8.82
C THR A 8 17.02 30.13 8.33
N ILE A 9 16.63 29.98 7.07
CA ILE A 9 16.51 28.68 6.41
C ILE A 9 17.94 28.19 6.21
N MET A 10 18.33 27.12 6.92
CA MET A 10 19.60 26.44 6.66
C MET A 10 19.52 25.73 5.30
N PRO A 11 20.57 25.79 4.47
CA PRO A 11 20.60 25.04 3.21
C PRO A 11 20.55 23.53 3.51
N LYS A 12 19.81 22.77 2.69
CA LYS A 12 19.80 21.31 2.69
C LYS A 12 21.25 20.84 2.51
N GLU A 13 21.78 20.13 3.51
CA GLU A 13 23.15 19.58 3.44
C GLU A 13 23.28 18.70 2.19
N SER A 14 24.36 18.90 1.44
CA SER A 14 24.73 18.03 0.33
C SER A 14 25.32 16.75 0.91
N VAL A 15 24.48 15.72 1.05
CA VAL A 15 24.93 14.36 1.37
C VAL A 15 25.78 13.88 0.18
N THR A 16 27.02 13.49 0.44
CA THR A 16 27.82 12.71 -0.52
C THR A 16 27.05 11.44 -0.85
N PRO A 17 26.80 11.09 -2.12
CA PRO A 17 26.11 9.85 -2.47
C PRO A 17 26.87 8.69 -1.83
N THR A 18 26.22 8.03 -0.90
CA THR A 18 26.55 6.65 -0.56
C THR A 18 26.12 5.79 -1.76
N ASP A 19 26.80 4.66 -1.97
CA ASP A 19 26.40 3.66 -2.98
C ASP A 19 25.88 2.45 -2.19
N GLU A 20 24.80 2.66 -1.44
CA GLU A 20 24.21 1.61 -0.61
C GLU A 20 23.34 0.68 -1.47
N PRO A 21 23.63 -0.62 -1.53
CA PRO A 21 22.86 -1.57 -2.33
C PRO A 21 21.47 -1.81 -1.77
N PHE A 22 20.55 -2.18 -2.65
CA PHE A 22 19.37 -2.94 -2.25
C PHE A 22 19.78 -4.37 -1.89
N ILE A 23 19.51 -4.81 -0.66
CA ILE A 23 19.94 -6.12 -0.15
C ILE A 23 18.74 -7.00 0.17
N ILE A 24 18.72 -8.20 -0.41
CA ILE A 24 17.73 -9.24 -0.12
C ILE A 24 18.41 -10.54 0.32
N SER A 25 17.71 -11.31 1.15
CA SER A 25 18.09 -12.68 1.48
C SER A 25 17.20 -13.67 0.73
N VAL A 26 17.83 -14.67 0.13
CA VAL A 26 17.17 -15.71 -0.67
C VAL A 26 17.58 -17.10 -0.21
N LYS A 27 16.65 -18.06 -0.29
CA LYS A 27 16.92 -19.48 -0.07
C LYS A 27 16.72 -20.25 -1.37
N THR A 28 17.84 -20.69 -1.96
CA THR A 28 17.90 -21.12 -3.36
C THR A 28 17.20 -22.46 -3.62
N ASP A 29 17.05 -23.29 -2.60
CA ASP A 29 16.39 -24.60 -2.64
C ASP A 29 14.91 -24.57 -2.26
N ASN A 30 14.34 -23.39 -1.98
CA ASN A 30 12.88 -23.22 -1.97
C ASN A 30 12.32 -23.39 -3.39
N THR A 31 11.03 -23.74 -3.48
CA THR A 31 10.32 -23.88 -4.75
C THR A 31 10.50 -22.63 -5.63
N GLY A 32 10.77 -22.85 -6.91
CA GLY A 32 10.94 -21.78 -7.90
C GLY A 32 11.18 -22.38 -9.28
N THR A 33 11.47 -21.50 -10.23
CA THR A 33 11.73 -21.87 -11.64
C THR A 33 13.21 -22.18 -11.90
N SER A 34 14.13 -21.57 -11.17
CA SER A 34 15.56 -21.86 -11.28
C SER A 34 15.98 -23.06 -10.41
N ASN A 35 17.17 -23.62 -10.69
CA ASN A 35 17.70 -24.76 -9.95
C ASN A 35 17.91 -24.47 -8.46
N ASN A 36 18.10 -25.52 -7.65
CA ASN A 36 18.24 -25.40 -6.19
C ASN A 36 19.49 -24.65 -5.72
N ASP A 37 20.45 -24.43 -6.60
CA ASP A 37 21.68 -23.64 -6.42
C ASP A 37 21.60 -22.31 -7.18
N GLN A 38 20.39 -21.85 -7.51
CA GLN A 38 20.16 -20.64 -8.30
C GLN A 38 19.06 -19.76 -7.73
N PHE A 39 19.13 -18.47 -8.10
CA PHE A 39 18.08 -17.48 -7.87
C PHE A 39 18.02 -16.51 -9.05
N THR A 40 16.83 -16.27 -9.58
CA THR A 40 16.60 -15.31 -10.67
C THR A 40 16.04 -14.02 -10.12
N ILE A 41 16.74 -12.91 -10.34
CA ILE A 41 16.24 -11.56 -10.08
C ILE A 41 15.29 -11.18 -11.23
N PRO A 42 13.99 -10.96 -10.96
CA PRO A 42 13.04 -10.58 -11.99
C PRO A 42 12.98 -9.05 -12.15
N THR A 43 12.92 -8.61 -13.40
CA THR A 43 12.82 -7.22 -13.86
C THR A 43 11.59 -7.05 -14.75
N ASN A 44 11.21 -5.79 -14.98
CA ASN A 44 10.21 -5.40 -15.96
C ASN A 44 10.84 -4.57 -17.09
N SER A 45 11.79 -5.18 -17.81
CA SER A 45 12.59 -4.49 -18.86
C SER A 45 11.78 -4.01 -20.07
N GLY A 46 10.52 -4.44 -20.20
CA GLY A 46 9.59 -3.90 -21.18
C GLY A 46 9.00 -2.53 -20.79
N ALA A 47 8.99 -2.17 -19.51
CA ALA A 47 8.45 -0.91 -19.02
C ALA A 47 9.53 0.09 -18.57
N TYR A 48 10.69 -0.40 -18.13
CA TYR A 48 11.77 0.43 -17.59
C TYR A 48 13.13 0.00 -18.12
N THR A 49 14.08 0.95 -18.14
CA THR A 49 15.49 0.66 -18.44
C THR A 49 16.20 0.18 -17.18
N TYR A 50 17.02 -0.86 -17.34
CA TYR A 50 17.84 -1.43 -16.28
C TYR A 50 19.31 -1.28 -16.69
N ASP A 51 20.14 -0.90 -15.73
CA ASP A 51 21.59 -0.94 -15.84
C ASP A 51 22.14 -1.08 -14.43
N TYR A 52 22.24 -2.32 -13.99
CA TYR A 52 22.55 -2.64 -12.61
C TYR A 52 23.66 -3.68 -12.51
N SER A 53 24.28 -3.72 -11.35
CA SER A 53 25.17 -4.79 -10.95
C SER A 53 24.58 -5.56 -9.79
N VAL A 54 24.95 -6.83 -9.71
CA VAL A 54 24.56 -7.72 -8.62
C VAL A 54 25.80 -8.38 -8.04
N SER A 55 25.98 -8.26 -6.73
CA SER A 55 27.01 -8.95 -5.96
C SER A 55 26.38 -10.02 -5.09
N TYR A 56 26.93 -11.24 -5.13
CA TYR A 56 26.41 -12.39 -4.40
C TYR A 56 27.51 -13.44 -4.22
N ASN A 57 27.66 -13.98 -3.01
CA ASN A 57 28.61 -15.07 -2.71
C ASN A 57 30.04 -14.85 -3.27
N GLY A 58 30.57 -13.63 -3.15
CA GLY A 58 31.91 -13.25 -3.66
C GLY A 58 32.01 -13.09 -5.19
N GLN A 59 30.89 -13.17 -5.90
CA GLN A 59 30.79 -12.92 -7.34
C GLN A 59 30.12 -11.57 -7.60
N THR A 60 30.41 -10.97 -8.76
CA THR A 60 29.73 -9.76 -9.25
C THR A 60 29.39 -9.93 -10.72
N LEU A 61 28.15 -9.63 -11.09
CA LEU A 61 27.71 -9.49 -12.48
C LEU A 61 27.36 -8.02 -12.71
N SER A 62 28.00 -7.39 -13.70
CA SER A 62 27.80 -5.97 -14.02
C SER A 62 26.99 -5.80 -15.31
N ASN A 63 26.47 -4.60 -15.54
CA ASN A 63 25.78 -4.19 -16.78
C ASN A 63 24.57 -5.09 -17.13
N GLN A 64 23.80 -5.47 -16.12
CA GLN A 64 22.58 -6.24 -16.32
C GLN A 64 21.45 -5.31 -16.75
N THR A 65 20.73 -5.69 -17.82
CA THR A 65 19.67 -4.87 -18.43
C THR A 65 18.29 -5.54 -18.40
N GLY A 66 18.16 -6.65 -17.68
CA GLY A 66 16.94 -7.44 -17.58
C GLY A 66 17.13 -8.56 -16.56
N ASN A 67 16.27 -9.59 -16.58
CA ASN A 67 16.36 -10.69 -15.64
C ASN A 67 17.75 -11.33 -15.65
N VAL A 68 18.27 -11.67 -14.47
CA VAL A 68 19.54 -12.39 -14.32
C VAL A 68 19.38 -13.56 -13.37
N THR A 69 19.89 -14.73 -13.76
CA THR A 69 19.93 -15.92 -12.91
C THR A 69 21.32 -16.06 -12.29
N LEU A 70 21.38 -15.93 -10.98
CA LEU A 70 22.56 -16.12 -10.16
C LEU A 70 22.77 -17.62 -9.92
N THR A 71 24.01 -18.10 -10.06
CA THR A 71 24.38 -19.49 -9.73
C THR A 71 25.37 -19.49 -8.57
N PHE A 72 25.05 -20.20 -7.49
CA PHE A 72 25.81 -20.24 -6.24
C PHE A 72 26.74 -21.46 -6.25
N PRO A 73 28.07 -21.31 -6.45
CA PRO A 73 28.99 -22.44 -6.64
C PRO A 73 29.13 -23.34 -5.41
N SER A 74 28.81 -22.80 -4.23
CA SER A 74 28.71 -23.55 -2.96
C SER A 74 27.48 -24.46 -2.88
N GLY A 75 26.58 -24.42 -3.87
CA GLY A 75 25.37 -25.22 -3.95
C GLY A 75 24.15 -24.56 -3.31
N ALA A 76 23.14 -25.36 -2.98
CA ALA A 76 21.94 -24.91 -2.31
C ALA A 76 22.24 -24.25 -0.96
N GLY A 77 21.55 -23.15 -0.65
CA GLY A 77 21.75 -22.46 0.62
C GLY A 77 20.92 -21.19 0.76
N THR A 78 21.21 -20.43 1.82
CA THR A 78 20.69 -19.08 2.04
C THR A 78 21.79 -18.08 1.78
N TYR A 79 21.51 -17.08 0.95
CA TYR A 79 22.49 -16.11 0.48
C TYR A 79 21.92 -14.70 0.48
N ASP A 80 22.79 -13.74 0.77
CA ASP A 80 22.50 -12.34 0.55
C ASP A 80 22.88 -11.95 -0.89
N VAL A 81 22.02 -11.13 -1.49
CA VAL A 81 22.14 -10.61 -2.85
C VAL A 81 22.06 -9.10 -2.76
N GLU A 82 23.09 -8.42 -3.27
CA GLU A 82 23.22 -6.97 -3.25
C GLU A 82 23.05 -6.43 -4.67
N ILE A 83 22.17 -5.46 -4.86
CA ILE A 83 21.85 -4.87 -6.17
C ILE A 83 22.16 -3.37 -6.14
N ASN A 84 22.99 -2.91 -7.08
CA ASN A 84 23.40 -1.50 -7.23
C ASN A 84 23.10 -0.99 -8.64
N GLY A 85 22.95 0.33 -8.79
CA GLY A 85 22.76 0.99 -10.07
C GLY A 85 21.29 1.22 -10.42
N THR A 86 20.97 1.27 -11.70
CA THR A 86 19.62 1.58 -12.19
C THR A 86 18.75 0.33 -12.15
N PHE A 87 18.00 0.17 -11.05
CA PHE A 87 17.09 -0.96 -10.81
C PHE A 87 15.67 -0.46 -10.42
N PRO A 88 14.91 0.10 -11.37
CA PRO A 88 13.71 0.89 -11.07
C PRO A 88 12.51 0.10 -10.53
N GLN A 89 12.51 -1.23 -10.71
CA GLN A 89 11.44 -2.12 -10.25
C GLN A 89 11.94 -3.56 -10.12
N ILE A 90 11.69 -4.19 -8.97
CA ILE A 90 11.66 -5.66 -8.87
C ILE A 90 10.25 -6.14 -9.27
N TYR A 91 10.12 -7.23 -10.03
CA TYR A 91 8.84 -7.62 -10.63
C TYR A 91 8.55 -9.12 -10.55
N PHE A 92 8.30 -9.66 -9.35
CA PHE A 92 7.96 -11.08 -9.20
C PHE A 92 6.64 -11.46 -9.88
N ASN A 93 5.62 -10.61 -9.75
CA ASN A 93 4.32 -10.78 -10.42
C ASN A 93 3.73 -12.21 -10.33
N ASN A 94 3.81 -12.82 -9.15
CA ASN A 94 3.36 -14.18 -8.87
C ASN A 94 4.00 -15.27 -9.78
N GLY A 95 5.24 -15.05 -10.23
CA GLY A 95 6.00 -16.00 -11.05
C GLY A 95 7.46 -16.14 -10.61
N GLY A 96 8.22 -16.89 -11.41
CA GLY A 96 9.66 -17.06 -11.22
C GLY A 96 10.02 -17.67 -9.86
N ASP A 97 11.04 -17.10 -9.23
CA ASP A 97 11.60 -17.57 -7.96
C ASP A 97 10.99 -16.85 -6.74
N LYS A 98 9.72 -16.44 -6.83
CA LYS A 98 9.01 -15.67 -5.78
C LYS A 98 9.09 -16.27 -4.38
N ASP A 99 9.11 -17.61 -4.26
CA ASP A 99 9.15 -18.31 -2.97
C ASP A 99 10.58 -18.56 -2.48
N LYS A 100 11.59 -18.17 -3.26
CA LYS A 100 12.99 -18.14 -2.83
C LYS A 100 13.34 -16.86 -2.08
N LEU A 101 12.60 -15.76 -2.26
CA LEU A 101 12.77 -14.53 -1.48
C LEU A 101 12.32 -14.76 -0.02
N LEU A 102 13.17 -14.41 0.94
CA LEU A 102 12.89 -14.52 2.37
C LEU A 102 12.70 -13.17 3.06
N GLU A 103 13.54 -12.19 2.69
CA GLU A 103 13.70 -10.96 3.47
C GLU A 103 14.27 -9.82 2.63
N ILE A 104 13.86 -8.59 2.96
CA ILE A 104 14.54 -7.35 2.58
C ILE A 104 15.37 -6.89 3.78
N LYS A 105 16.68 -6.79 3.58
CA LYS A 105 17.66 -6.40 4.60
C LYS A 105 18.07 -4.93 4.50
N GLN A 106 17.93 -4.32 3.32
CA GLN A 106 18.25 -2.92 3.07
C GLN A 106 17.54 -2.45 1.80
N TRP A 107 16.97 -1.23 1.78
CA TRP A 107 16.40 -0.62 0.58
C TRP A 107 17.47 -0.01 -0.32
N GLY A 108 18.49 0.62 0.28
CA GLY A 108 19.61 1.27 -0.39
C GLY A 108 19.22 2.53 -1.16
N ASP A 109 20.14 2.97 -2.01
CA ASP A 109 20.05 4.24 -2.75
C ASP A 109 19.27 4.12 -4.07
N ILE A 110 18.60 2.99 -4.30
CA ILE A 110 17.79 2.77 -5.50
C ILE A 110 16.65 3.81 -5.55
N VAL A 111 16.61 4.57 -6.66
CA VAL A 111 15.49 5.45 -6.99
C VAL A 111 14.39 4.63 -7.66
N TRP A 112 13.41 4.20 -6.88
CA TRP A 112 12.33 3.34 -7.36
C TRP A 112 11.37 4.10 -8.27
N SER A 113 11.05 3.52 -9.43
CA SER A 113 10.01 4.05 -10.33
C SER A 113 8.66 3.36 -10.13
N SER A 114 8.65 2.10 -9.67
CA SER A 114 7.40 1.38 -9.40
C SER A 114 7.59 0.23 -8.43
N PHE A 115 6.57 -0.03 -7.60
CA PHE A 115 6.42 -1.28 -6.87
C PHE A 115 5.24 -2.14 -7.36
N ASN A 116 4.72 -1.85 -8.55
CA ASN A 116 3.63 -2.61 -9.14
C ASN A 116 4.02 -4.11 -9.23
N SER A 117 3.23 -4.98 -8.63
CA SER A 117 3.47 -6.43 -8.53
C SER A 117 4.85 -6.85 -7.97
N ALA A 118 5.54 -5.96 -7.25
CA ALA A 118 6.95 -6.16 -6.91
C ALA A 118 7.19 -7.45 -6.15
N PHE A 119 6.44 -7.70 -5.08
CA PHE A 119 6.52 -8.89 -4.22
C PHE A 119 5.23 -9.74 -4.26
N ASN A 120 4.48 -9.62 -5.34
CA ASN A 120 3.23 -10.36 -5.54
C ASN A 120 3.49 -11.87 -5.51
N GLY A 121 2.83 -12.57 -4.59
CA GLY A 121 2.87 -14.01 -4.43
C GLY A 121 4.11 -14.55 -3.71
N CYS A 122 5.01 -13.69 -3.21
CA CYS A 122 6.19 -14.13 -2.45
C CYS A 122 5.77 -14.68 -1.07
N THR A 123 5.34 -15.95 -0.99
CA THR A 123 4.74 -16.49 0.25
C THR A 123 5.76 -16.75 1.34
N ASN A 124 7.04 -16.91 0.98
CA ASN A 124 8.14 -17.11 1.94
C ASN A 124 8.83 -15.80 2.34
N PHE A 125 8.48 -14.68 1.71
CA PHE A 125 8.96 -13.36 2.08
C PHE A 125 8.21 -12.90 3.33
N THR A 126 8.85 -13.00 4.49
CA THR A 126 8.19 -12.84 5.80
C THR A 126 8.69 -11.65 6.61
N THR A 127 9.89 -11.14 6.30
CA THR A 127 10.61 -10.18 7.13
C THR A 127 11.13 -9.00 6.32
N ILE A 128 10.92 -7.78 6.84
CA ILE A 128 11.65 -6.57 6.41
C ILE A 128 12.38 -6.09 7.67
N SER A 129 13.69 -6.29 7.75
CA SER A 129 14.48 -6.03 8.97
C SER A 129 15.25 -4.71 8.94
N THR A 130 15.19 -4.02 7.81
CA THR A 130 15.90 -2.74 7.63
C THR A 130 15.26 -1.58 8.40
N THR A 131 16.07 -0.56 8.64
CA THR A 131 15.65 0.74 9.20
C THR A 131 15.80 1.90 8.22
N ASP A 132 16.44 1.68 7.07
CA ASP A 132 16.49 2.66 5.99
C ASP A 132 15.13 2.83 5.31
N ILE A 133 14.98 3.95 4.60
CA ILE A 133 13.73 4.32 3.92
C ILE A 133 14.00 4.28 2.41
N PRO A 134 13.18 3.57 1.62
CA PRO A 134 13.36 3.56 0.17
C PRO A 134 13.08 4.92 -0.42
N ASN A 135 13.84 5.29 -1.47
CA ASN A 135 13.50 6.46 -2.25
C ASN A 135 12.31 6.16 -3.18
N THR A 136 11.11 6.49 -2.72
CA THR A 136 9.84 6.28 -3.44
C THR A 136 9.28 7.54 -4.10
N SER A 137 10.06 8.63 -4.18
CA SER A 137 9.60 9.92 -4.72
C SER A 137 9.03 9.83 -6.14
N ASN A 138 9.44 8.83 -6.94
CA ASN A 138 8.95 8.57 -8.29
C ASN A 138 7.97 7.39 -8.40
N VAL A 139 7.57 6.77 -7.28
CA VAL A 139 6.70 5.58 -7.31
C VAL A 139 5.24 6.01 -7.43
N GLU A 140 4.72 5.92 -8.66
CA GLU A 140 3.30 6.22 -8.93
C GLU A 140 2.38 5.01 -8.72
N LEU A 141 2.91 3.80 -8.93
CA LEU A 141 2.14 2.55 -8.98
C LEU A 141 2.63 1.54 -7.95
N MET A 142 1.73 1.11 -7.06
CA MET A 142 1.98 0.03 -6.09
C MET A 142 0.92 -1.09 -6.17
N ASN A 143 0.26 -1.28 -7.31
CA ASN A 143 -0.79 -2.29 -7.40
C ASN A 143 -0.24 -3.68 -7.10
N SER A 144 -0.97 -4.49 -6.33
CA SER A 144 -0.59 -5.86 -5.98
C SER A 144 0.82 -6.04 -5.38
N VAL A 145 1.47 -4.99 -4.87
CA VAL A 145 2.86 -5.03 -4.39
C VAL A 145 3.16 -6.18 -3.43
N PHE A 146 2.27 -6.45 -2.47
CA PHE A 146 2.36 -7.54 -1.49
C PHE A 146 1.17 -8.49 -1.57
N LYS A 147 0.49 -8.55 -2.71
CA LYS A 147 -0.66 -9.44 -2.91
C LYS A 147 -0.24 -10.89 -2.68
N GLY A 148 -0.86 -11.57 -1.72
CA GLY A 148 -0.51 -12.96 -1.38
C GLY A 148 0.91 -13.15 -0.82
N ALA A 149 1.61 -12.08 -0.42
CA ALA A 149 2.92 -12.19 0.20
C ALA A 149 2.84 -12.70 1.66
N GLY A 150 3.94 -13.26 2.14
CA GLY A 150 4.06 -13.82 3.50
C GLY A 150 4.40 -12.80 4.60
N VAL A 151 4.58 -11.52 4.26
CA VAL A 151 5.07 -10.50 5.18
C VAL A 151 4.08 -10.24 6.31
N THR A 152 4.61 -10.08 7.53
CA THR A 152 3.78 -9.99 8.74
C THR A 152 3.44 -8.56 9.16
N SER A 153 4.27 -7.59 8.79
CA SER A 153 4.03 -6.16 9.04
C SER A 153 4.73 -5.29 7.99
N ILE A 154 4.15 -4.13 7.68
CA ILE A 154 4.72 -3.11 6.80
C ILE A 154 4.57 -1.72 7.44
N SER A 155 5.62 -0.90 7.38
CA SER A 155 5.59 0.50 7.80
C SER A 155 5.96 1.41 6.63
N PHE A 156 5.10 2.38 6.34
CA PHE A 156 5.33 3.44 5.35
C PHE A 156 5.83 4.73 5.99
N VAL A 157 6.13 4.73 7.30
CA VAL A 157 6.64 5.92 8.00
C VAL A 157 7.92 6.42 7.32
N GLY A 158 7.90 7.68 6.91
CA GLY A 158 9.02 8.34 6.23
C GLY A 158 9.10 8.14 4.71
N TRP A 159 8.25 7.28 4.13
CA TRP A 159 8.20 7.10 2.68
C TRP A 159 7.61 8.34 2.01
N ASP A 160 8.19 8.73 0.87
CA ASP A 160 7.62 9.77 0.02
C ASP A 160 6.61 9.14 -0.94
N LEU A 161 5.33 9.20 -0.59
CA LEU A 161 4.21 8.69 -1.40
C LEU A 161 3.45 9.82 -2.10
N THR A 162 4.05 11.00 -2.26
CA THR A 162 3.36 12.15 -2.86
C THR A 162 2.99 11.91 -4.33
N SER A 163 3.78 11.12 -5.06
CA SER A 163 3.50 10.71 -6.45
C SER A 163 2.56 9.50 -6.56
N LEU A 164 2.24 8.83 -5.45
CA LEU A 164 1.48 7.58 -5.45
C LEU A 164 0.04 7.82 -5.93
N THR A 165 -0.39 7.08 -6.94
CA THR A 165 -1.74 7.19 -7.50
C THR A 165 -2.65 6.04 -7.12
N THR A 166 -2.10 4.86 -6.80
CA THR A 166 -2.91 3.67 -6.55
C THR A 166 -2.23 2.59 -5.69
N LEU A 167 -3.05 1.99 -4.80
CA LEU A 167 -2.75 0.81 -4.01
C LEU A 167 -3.68 -0.37 -4.38
N ASN A 168 -4.16 -0.44 -5.63
CA ASN A 168 -5.12 -1.47 -6.01
C ASN A 168 -4.61 -2.87 -5.68
N ALA A 169 -5.37 -3.62 -4.89
CA ALA A 169 -5.07 -4.96 -4.44
C ALA A 169 -3.69 -5.14 -3.76
N SER A 170 -3.03 -4.08 -3.28
CA SER A 170 -1.64 -4.10 -2.78
C SER A 170 -1.39 -5.13 -1.68
N PHE A 171 -2.37 -5.38 -0.81
CA PHE A 171 -2.27 -6.37 0.28
C PHE A 171 -3.33 -7.46 0.19
N ARG A 172 -3.96 -7.62 -0.99
CA ARG A 172 -5.03 -8.59 -1.18
C ARG A 172 -4.53 -10.00 -0.86
N ASN A 173 -5.24 -10.69 0.03
CA ASN A 173 -4.93 -12.05 0.47
C ASN A 173 -3.49 -12.23 1.06
N ALA A 174 -2.84 -11.18 1.55
CA ALA A 174 -1.59 -11.29 2.31
C ALA A 174 -1.89 -11.84 3.72
N VAL A 175 -2.31 -13.10 3.84
CA VAL A 175 -2.98 -13.63 5.05
C VAL A 175 -2.13 -13.59 6.33
N SER A 176 -0.80 -13.50 6.19
CA SER A 176 0.14 -13.36 7.31
C SER A 176 0.26 -11.91 7.81
N LEU A 177 -0.22 -10.92 7.06
CA LEU A 177 -0.08 -9.51 7.37
C LEU A 177 -1.02 -9.10 8.50
N THR A 178 -0.43 -8.65 9.60
CA THR A 178 -1.16 -8.28 10.82
C THR A 178 -1.16 -6.78 11.06
N THR A 179 -0.18 -6.03 10.53
CA THR A 179 -0.07 -4.58 10.77
C THR A 179 0.40 -3.84 9.53
N ILE A 180 -0.27 -2.74 9.20
CA ILE A 180 0.25 -1.71 8.28
C ILE A 180 0.23 -0.36 9.01
N ASN A 181 1.34 0.37 8.92
CA ASN A 181 1.48 1.70 9.50
C ASN A 181 1.66 2.79 8.43
N PHE A 182 0.71 3.73 8.38
CA PHE A 182 0.67 4.90 7.49
C PHE A 182 0.94 6.22 8.22
N THR A 183 1.45 6.19 9.47
CA THR A 183 1.64 7.41 10.27
C THR A 183 2.55 8.42 9.55
N GLY A 184 2.07 9.66 9.40
CA GLY A 184 2.83 10.77 8.81
C GLY A 184 2.99 10.70 7.28
N VAL A 185 2.27 9.79 6.62
CA VAL A 185 2.32 9.62 5.16
C VAL A 185 1.33 10.57 4.49
N SER A 186 1.73 11.19 3.40
CA SER A 186 0.89 12.05 2.56
C SER A 186 0.64 11.38 1.20
N THR A 187 -0.61 11.40 0.74
CA THR A 187 -1.07 10.71 -0.48
C THR A 187 -2.00 11.57 -1.33
N PRO A 188 -1.63 12.82 -1.68
CA PRO A 188 -2.55 13.78 -2.32
C PRO A 188 -3.06 13.33 -3.69
N ASN A 189 -2.32 12.45 -4.36
CA ASN A 189 -2.65 11.93 -5.69
C ASN A 189 -3.29 10.54 -5.66
N LEU A 190 -3.57 9.98 -4.47
CA LEU A 190 -4.11 8.63 -4.35
C LEU A 190 -5.57 8.61 -4.80
N THR A 191 -5.84 7.87 -5.88
CA THR A 191 -7.16 7.79 -6.50
C THR A 191 -7.85 6.44 -6.28
N ASN A 192 -7.10 5.38 -5.94
CA ASN A 192 -7.63 4.03 -6.00
C ASN A 192 -7.08 3.13 -4.89
N LEU A 193 -8.00 2.76 -3.98
CA LEU A 193 -7.81 1.78 -2.90
C LEU A 193 -8.63 0.49 -3.13
N SER A 194 -9.14 0.25 -4.33
CA SER A 194 -9.97 -0.94 -4.58
C SER A 194 -9.21 -2.23 -4.25
N GLN A 195 -9.89 -3.12 -3.52
CA GLN A 195 -9.37 -4.41 -3.04
C GLN A 195 -8.09 -4.35 -2.18
N THR A 196 -7.64 -3.17 -1.72
CA THR A 196 -6.35 -3.00 -1.03
C THR A 196 -6.18 -3.92 0.17
N PHE A 197 -7.21 -4.00 1.04
CA PHE A 197 -7.21 -4.83 2.26
C PHE A 197 -8.18 -6.01 2.18
N TYR A 198 -8.48 -6.47 0.96
CA TYR A 198 -9.38 -7.59 0.71
C TYR A 198 -8.82 -8.89 1.28
N GLY A 199 -9.64 -9.63 2.05
CA GLY A 199 -9.25 -10.94 2.58
C GLY A 199 -8.24 -10.86 3.72
N GLN A 200 -8.34 -9.85 4.56
CA GLN A 200 -7.41 -9.57 5.67
C GLN A 200 -8.16 -9.61 7.01
N ALA A 201 -8.30 -10.80 7.60
CA ALA A 201 -9.12 -10.98 8.81
C ALA A 201 -8.48 -10.42 10.09
N THR A 202 -7.15 -10.37 10.17
CA THR A 202 -6.40 -10.02 11.41
C THR A 202 -5.62 -8.70 11.28
N LEU A 203 -5.95 -7.89 10.28
CA LEU A 203 -5.19 -6.69 9.95
C LEU A 203 -5.52 -5.54 10.90
N ASN A 204 -4.47 -4.93 11.46
CA ASN A 204 -4.51 -3.67 12.17
C ASN A 204 -3.91 -2.56 11.28
N LEU A 205 -4.68 -1.49 11.06
CA LEU A 205 -4.24 -0.32 10.30
C LEU A 205 -3.97 0.85 11.24
N ILE A 206 -2.75 1.39 11.19
CA ILE A 206 -2.32 2.55 11.98
C ILE A 206 -2.19 3.75 11.04
N GLY A 207 -2.78 4.89 11.42
CA GLY A 207 -2.68 6.13 10.64
C GLY A 207 -3.54 6.20 9.37
N ILE A 208 -4.31 5.15 9.04
CA ILE A 208 -5.15 5.11 7.83
C ILE A 208 -6.21 6.23 7.79
N ASN A 209 -6.71 6.67 8.94
CA ASN A 209 -7.68 7.76 9.04
C ASN A 209 -7.05 9.14 8.76
N GLU A 210 -5.73 9.26 8.76
CA GLU A 210 -5.01 10.52 8.53
C GLU A 210 -4.48 10.65 7.09
N LEU A 211 -4.76 9.67 6.22
CA LEU A 211 -4.38 9.76 4.81
C LEU A 211 -5.12 10.92 4.13
N ASP A 212 -4.45 11.56 3.18
CA ASP A 212 -5.12 12.48 2.26
C ASP A 212 -5.94 11.65 1.26
N THR A 213 -7.26 11.72 1.39
CA THR A 213 -8.20 10.99 0.54
C THR A 213 -8.99 11.90 -0.40
N SER A 214 -8.64 13.18 -0.49
CA SER A 214 -9.37 14.17 -1.30
C SER A 214 -9.45 13.82 -2.79
N SER A 215 -8.47 13.05 -3.28
CA SER A 215 -8.42 12.54 -4.66
C SER A 215 -8.98 11.12 -4.83
N LEU A 216 -9.51 10.46 -3.79
CA LEU A 216 -10.01 9.09 -3.92
C LEU A 216 -11.22 9.01 -4.85
N ILE A 217 -11.11 8.14 -5.86
CA ILE A 217 -12.14 7.87 -6.85
C ILE A 217 -12.80 6.51 -6.56
N ASN A 218 -12.00 5.50 -6.16
CA ASN A 218 -12.45 4.12 -6.04
C ASN A 218 -11.96 3.44 -4.76
N ILE A 219 -12.91 2.99 -3.93
CA ILE A 219 -12.69 2.21 -2.71
C ILE A 219 -13.40 0.85 -2.74
N GLY A 220 -13.83 0.40 -3.93
CA GLY A 220 -14.58 -0.85 -4.09
C GLY A 220 -13.86 -2.06 -3.49
N GLN A 221 -14.60 -2.85 -2.71
CA GLN A 221 -14.10 -4.06 -2.04
C GLN A 221 -12.88 -3.86 -1.13
N CYS A 222 -12.55 -2.62 -0.73
CA CYS A 222 -11.35 -2.32 0.03
C CYS A 222 -11.25 -3.14 1.34
N PHE A 223 -12.37 -3.33 2.04
CA PHE A 223 -12.48 -4.08 3.29
C PHE A 223 -13.42 -5.30 3.18
N THR A 224 -13.60 -5.90 2.00
CA THR A 224 -14.36 -7.16 1.94
C THR A 224 -13.54 -8.30 2.58
N TRP A 225 -14.19 -9.21 3.32
CA TRP A 225 -13.54 -10.31 4.05
C TRP A 225 -12.52 -9.79 5.08
N ASN A 226 -12.89 -8.73 5.81
CA ASN A 226 -12.03 -8.02 6.74
C ASN A 226 -12.78 -7.74 8.05
N GLN A 227 -12.13 -7.88 9.21
CA GLN A 227 -12.69 -7.66 10.54
C GLN A 227 -12.20 -6.36 11.21
N TRP A 228 -11.31 -5.61 10.58
CA TRP A 228 -10.78 -4.35 11.09
C TRP A 228 -11.91 -3.37 11.43
N ASP A 229 -11.83 -2.81 12.63
CA ASP A 229 -12.82 -1.93 13.22
C ASP A 229 -12.14 -0.67 13.76
N GLY A 230 -11.58 0.12 12.84
CA GLY A 230 -11.00 1.43 13.15
C GLY A 230 -11.79 2.57 12.53
N LEU A 231 -11.38 3.79 12.85
CA LEU A 231 -11.99 5.01 12.36
C LEU A 231 -11.62 5.30 10.90
N LEU A 232 -12.59 5.80 10.15
CA LEU A 232 -12.48 6.31 8.77
C LEU A 232 -13.24 7.64 8.59
N ASP A 233 -13.61 8.29 9.71
CA ASP A 233 -14.45 9.48 9.76
C ASP A 233 -13.79 10.73 9.20
N LYS A 234 -12.47 10.73 9.01
CA LYS A 234 -11.72 11.85 8.41
C LYS A 234 -11.51 11.72 6.91
N TRP A 235 -11.92 10.61 6.31
CA TRP A 235 -11.81 10.46 4.86
C TRP A 235 -12.73 11.46 4.16
N ASP A 236 -12.14 12.31 3.33
CA ASP A 236 -12.85 13.03 2.28
C ASP A 236 -13.32 12.01 1.22
N VAL A 237 -14.64 11.95 1.04
CA VAL A 237 -15.31 11.07 0.06
C VAL A 237 -15.99 11.82 -1.08
N SER A 238 -15.72 13.12 -1.21
CA SER A 238 -16.36 14.00 -2.19
C SER A 238 -16.02 13.65 -3.65
N SER A 239 -14.85 13.05 -3.88
CA SER A 239 -14.38 12.61 -5.20
C SER A 239 -14.79 11.18 -5.59
N LEU A 240 -15.44 10.42 -4.68
CA LEU A 240 -15.76 9.03 -4.94
C LEU A 240 -16.74 8.88 -6.11
N THR A 241 -16.44 7.92 -6.97
CA THR A 241 -17.36 7.46 -8.03
C THR A 241 -17.69 5.97 -7.91
N SER A 242 -16.92 5.22 -7.10
CA SER A 242 -17.16 3.79 -6.87
C SER A 242 -16.76 3.35 -5.46
N ALA A 243 -17.69 2.68 -4.79
CA ALA A 243 -17.47 2.07 -3.46
C ALA A 243 -18.15 0.69 -3.34
N SER A 244 -18.35 0.02 -4.47
CA SER A 244 -19.11 -1.23 -4.53
C SER A 244 -18.54 -2.28 -3.56
N ASN A 245 -19.39 -2.84 -2.71
CA ASN A 245 -19.03 -3.89 -1.75
C ASN A 245 -17.87 -3.50 -0.80
N PHE A 246 -17.72 -2.21 -0.49
CA PHE A 246 -16.66 -1.67 0.40
C PHE A 246 -16.35 -2.59 1.59
N ARG A 247 -17.39 -2.99 2.34
CA ARG A 247 -17.34 -3.95 3.45
C ARG A 247 -18.57 -4.87 3.35
N GLN A 248 -18.49 -6.01 2.65
CA GLN A 248 -19.66 -6.88 2.44
C GLN A 248 -19.65 -8.18 3.28
N ILE A 249 -18.48 -8.74 3.57
CA ILE A 249 -18.33 -10.11 4.12
C ILE A 249 -17.37 -10.07 5.32
N LEU A 250 -17.62 -10.92 6.33
CA LEU A 250 -16.92 -11.03 7.61
C LEU A 250 -17.09 -9.83 8.56
N GLY A 251 -18.33 -9.57 8.98
CA GLY A 251 -18.68 -8.58 10.01
C GLY A 251 -18.87 -7.17 9.46
N GLY A 252 -19.04 -6.22 10.37
CA GLY A 252 -19.10 -4.78 10.10
C GLY A 252 -18.30 -4.01 11.15
N PHE A 253 -18.16 -2.70 10.96
CA PHE A 253 -17.70 -1.79 12.00
C PHE A 253 -18.62 -1.87 13.23
N SER A 254 -18.04 -1.64 14.41
CA SER A 254 -18.82 -1.39 15.62
C SER A 254 -19.71 -0.16 15.43
N THR A 255 -20.82 -0.08 16.18
CA THR A 255 -21.76 1.05 16.09
C THR A 255 -21.05 2.38 16.31
N THR A 256 -20.14 2.49 17.28
CA THR A 256 -19.39 3.72 17.52
C THR A 256 -18.58 4.18 16.30
N ASN A 257 -17.82 3.27 15.68
CA ASN A 257 -17.00 3.61 14.51
C ASN A 257 -17.86 3.84 13.26
N TYR A 258 -18.96 3.10 13.11
CA TYR A 258 -19.87 3.29 11.99
C TYR A 258 -20.62 4.61 12.08
N ASP A 259 -21.07 5.00 13.28
CA ASP A 259 -21.69 6.29 13.52
C ASP A 259 -20.72 7.43 13.18
N ALA A 260 -19.47 7.34 13.64
CA ALA A 260 -18.42 8.31 13.30
C ALA A 260 -18.17 8.37 11.78
N LEU A 261 -18.06 7.22 11.12
CA LEU A 261 -17.87 7.13 9.67
C LEU A 261 -19.00 7.84 8.91
N LEU A 262 -20.27 7.52 9.23
CA LEU A 262 -21.43 8.12 8.58
C LEU A 262 -21.44 9.65 8.72
N ILE A 263 -21.18 10.14 9.94
CA ILE A 263 -21.16 11.58 10.24
C ILE A 263 -20.03 12.27 9.48
N GLY A 264 -18.81 11.74 9.54
CA GLY A 264 -17.65 12.34 8.88
C GLY A 264 -17.76 12.37 7.36
N TRP A 265 -18.21 11.28 6.77
CA TRP A 265 -18.38 11.19 5.31
C TRP A 265 -19.47 12.12 4.80
N GLU A 266 -20.59 12.20 5.52
CA GLU A 266 -21.65 13.16 5.18
C GLU A 266 -21.17 14.60 5.30
N GLN A 267 -20.42 14.93 6.35
CA GLN A 267 -19.84 16.27 6.50
C GLN A 267 -18.91 16.62 5.34
N SER A 268 -18.03 15.71 4.91
CA SER A 268 -17.13 15.95 3.78
C SER A 268 -17.88 16.26 2.48
N LEU A 269 -19.00 15.58 2.25
CA LEU A 269 -19.86 15.80 1.09
C LEU A 269 -20.64 17.11 1.20
N GLN A 270 -21.12 17.47 2.39
CA GLN A 270 -21.79 18.76 2.62
C GLN A 270 -20.86 19.95 2.42
N ASP A 271 -19.60 19.81 2.85
CA ASP A 271 -18.59 20.86 2.68
C ASP A 271 -18.28 21.10 1.19
N ALA A 272 -18.21 20.02 0.39
CA ALA A 272 -17.95 20.11 -1.05
C ALA A 272 -19.20 20.45 -1.89
N PHE A 273 -20.36 19.92 -1.51
CA PHE A 273 -21.63 20.02 -2.24
C PHE A 273 -22.79 20.28 -1.27
N PRO A 274 -22.97 21.53 -0.81
CA PRO A 274 -24.01 21.86 0.16
C PRO A 274 -25.41 21.40 -0.28
N ASN A 275 -26.04 20.57 0.54
CA ASN A 275 -27.33 19.90 0.29
C ASN A 275 -27.36 19.08 -1.01
N GLY A 276 -26.23 18.53 -1.43
CA GLY A 276 -26.10 17.74 -2.67
C GLY A 276 -26.12 18.56 -3.96
N VAL A 277 -26.13 19.90 -3.88
CA VAL A 277 -26.16 20.74 -5.09
C VAL A 277 -24.88 20.57 -5.89
N GLY A 278 -25.01 20.10 -7.13
CA GLY A 278 -23.88 19.85 -8.03
C GLY A 278 -23.22 18.48 -7.88
N TYR A 279 -23.66 17.67 -6.91
CA TYR A 279 -23.23 16.28 -6.78
C TYR A 279 -23.99 15.40 -7.78
N THR A 280 -23.27 14.74 -8.68
CA THR A 280 -23.83 13.87 -9.73
C THR A 280 -23.55 12.37 -9.60
N PRO A 281 -22.49 11.90 -8.89
CA PRO A 281 -22.26 10.47 -8.76
C PRO A 281 -23.41 9.73 -8.07
N THR A 282 -23.64 8.47 -8.45
CA THR A 282 -24.51 7.55 -7.71
C THR A 282 -23.67 6.43 -7.12
N ILE A 283 -23.62 6.37 -5.78
CA ILE A 283 -22.76 5.43 -5.07
C ILE A 283 -23.62 4.29 -4.50
N SER A 284 -23.30 3.06 -4.87
CA SER A 284 -23.79 1.87 -4.16
C SER A 284 -22.68 1.34 -3.27
N ILE A 285 -22.94 1.28 -1.96
CA ILE A 285 -21.97 0.90 -0.95
C ILE A 285 -22.59 -0.06 0.07
N ALA A 286 -21.79 -1.02 0.51
CA ALA A 286 -22.16 -1.97 1.55
C ALA A 286 -21.22 -1.83 2.75
N PHE A 287 -21.80 -1.79 3.94
CA PHE A 287 -21.10 -1.79 5.24
C PHE A 287 -21.30 -3.10 6.02
N GLY A 288 -21.86 -4.13 5.39
CA GLY A 288 -21.96 -5.47 5.95
C GLY A 288 -22.98 -5.49 7.07
N SER A 289 -22.60 -6.03 8.23
CA SER A 289 -23.48 -6.08 9.40
C SER A 289 -23.39 -4.84 10.31
N SER A 290 -22.73 -3.77 9.87
CA SER A 290 -22.62 -2.51 10.63
C SER A 290 -23.98 -1.94 10.96
N LYS A 291 -24.18 -1.45 12.18
CA LYS A 291 -25.44 -0.84 12.60
C LYS A 291 -25.23 0.54 13.16
N TYR A 292 -26.12 1.47 12.82
CA TYR A 292 -26.05 2.86 13.26
C TYR A 292 -27.02 3.14 14.41
N THR A 293 -26.72 4.14 15.24
CA THR A 293 -27.59 4.53 16.36
C THR A 293 -28.86 5.23 15.88
N SER A 294 -30.04 4.71 16.24
CA SER A 294 -31.34 5.33 15.92
C SER A 294 -31.59 6.67 16.64
N GLY A 295 -32.30 7.59 15.97
CA GLY A 295 -32.69 8.91 16.50
C GLY A 295 -31.54 9.91 16.70
N GLY A 296 -30.31 9.55 16.30
CA GLY A 296 -29.11 10.34 16.51
C GLY A 296 -28.54 11.00 15.24
N SER A 297 -27.36 11.61 15.39
CA SER A 297 -26.63 12.25 14.29
C SER A 297 -26.25 11.27 13.19
N ALA A 298 -25.95 10.02 13.52
CA ALA A 298 -25.60 8.99 12.54
C ALA A 298 -26.77 8.63 11.61
N GLU A 299 -27.99 8.47 12.16
CA GLU A 299 -29.19 8.27 11.34
C GLU A 299 -29.48 9.48 10.44
N THR A 300 -29.29 10.69 10.96
CA THR A 300 -29.43 11.94 10.18
C THR A 300 -28.43 11.99 9.03
N ALA A 301 -27.16 11.72 9.30
CA ALA A 301 -26.10 11.67 8.31
C ALA A 301 -26.36 10.59 7.25
N ARG A 302 -26.71 9.37 7.66
CA ARG A 302 -27.08 8.27 6.74
C ARG A 302 -28.27 8.65 5.84
N THR A 303 -29.29 9.30 6.40
CA THR A 303 -30.45 9.77 5.64
C THR A 303 -30.07 10.84 4.64
N SER A 304 -29.18 11.76 5.00
CA SER A 304 -28.64 12.79 4.10
C SER A 304 -27.82 12.17 2.96
N LEU A 305 -26.93 11.22 3.24
CA LEU A 305 -26.19 10.46 2.22
C LEU A 305 -27.12 9.84 1.16
N ILE A 306 -28.27 9.29 1.59
CA ILE A 306 -29.25 8.71 0.68
C ILE A 306 -30.04 9.78 -0.08
N ASN A 307 -30.62 10.75 0.63
CA ASN A 307 -31.60 11.68 0.06
C ASN A 307 -30.97 12.85 -0.71
N ASN A 308 -29.85 13.38 -0.21
CA ASN A 308 -29.20 14.55 -0.78
C ASN A 308 -28.10 14.15 -1.78
N PHE A 309 -27.40 13.05 -1.52
CA PHE A 309 -26.27 12.60 -2.33
C PHE A 309 -26.61 11.35 -3.19
N GLY A 310 -27.83 10.81 -3.11
CA GLY A 310 -28.27 9.72 -3.98
C GLY A 310 -27.55 8.39 -3.74
N TRP A 311 -26.98 8.19 -2.56
CA TRP A 311 -26.31 6.94 -2.21
C TRP A 311 -27.32 5.81 -1.97
N THR A 312 -26.95 4.59 -2.36
CA THR A 312 -27.62 3.36 -1.96
C THR A 312 -26.75 2.64 -0.94
N ILE A 313 -27.16 2.70 0.33
CA ILE A 313 -26.44 2.11 1.46
C ILE A 313 -27.08 0.78 1.87
N THR A 314 -26.28 -0.29 1.89
CA THR A 314 -26.67 -1.58 2.48
C THR A 314 -25.86 -1.83 3.75
N ASP A 315 -26.54 -1.91 4.89
CA ASP A 315 -25.96 -2.13 6.20
C ASP A 315 -26.90 -2.98 7.09
N GLY A 316 -26.52 -3.18 8.35
CA GLY A 316 -27.28 -3.96 9.34
C GLY A 316 -28.48 -3.23 9.95
N GLY A 317 -28.83 -2.04 9.46
CA GLY A 317 -29.91 -1.21 9.99
C GLY A 317 -29.57 -0.47 11.28
N SER A 318 -30.60 0.01 11.98
CA SER A 318 -30.43 0.70 13.25
C SER A 318 -30.26 -0.25 14.45
N VAL A 319 -29.70 0.28 15.53
CA VAL A 319 -29.72 -0.29 16.90
C VAL A 319 -30.37 0.66 17.90
#